data_AF-A0A7Y2YGZ8-F1
#
_entry.id   AF-A0A7Y2YGZ8-F1
#
_cell.length_a   1.000
_cell.length_b   1.000
_cell.length_c   1.000
_cell.angle_alpha   90.00
_cell.angle_beta   90.00
_cell.angle_gamma   90.00
#
_symmetry.space_group_name_H-M   'P 1'
#
loop_
_entity.id
_entity.type
_entity.pdbx_description
1 polymer ?
#
loop_
_entity_poly.entity_id
_entity_poly.type
_entity_poly.pdbx_seq_one_letter_code
_entity_poly.pdbx_strand_id
1 'polypeptide(L)'
;QVGADAGNIVGSIGQNTLLKNGRGDELESDDLGVLFMIRSGYEPEEMIRVMKILKEAAGPNRAPEFQSTHPDPDNRIARIKESIRKYEGG
;
A
#
# COMPACT_ATOMS: atom_id res chain seq x y z
N GLN A 1 30.08 25.13 1.21
CA GLN A 1 28.90 24.60 0.51
C GLN A 1 28.73 23.08 0.65
N VAL A 2 29.48 22.39 1.54
CA VAL A 2 29.42 20.92 1.68
C VAL A 2 28.39 20.45 2.74
N GLY A 3 28.04 21.30 3.71
CA GLY A 3 27.09 20.96 4.77
C GLY A 3 25.60 20.98 4.36
N ALA A 4 25.25 21.77 3.33
CA ALA A 4 23.87 21.82 2.81
C ALA A 4 23.52 20.56 2.00
N ASP A 5 24.48 20.05 1.22
CA ASP A 5 24.30 18.84 0.41
C ASP A 5 24.18 17.58 1.28
N ALA A 6 24.98 17.49 2.36
CA ALA A 6 24.88 16.40 3.33
C ALA A 6 23.53 16.40 4.07
N GLY A 7 23.00 17.57 4.44
CA GLY A 7 21.68 17.70 5.07
C GLY A 7 20.54 17.25 4.16
N ASN A 8 20.60 17.63 2.87
CA ASN A 8 19.63 17.20 1.86
C ASN A 8 19.72 15.69 1.58
N ILE A 9 20.91 15.10 1.53
CA ILE A 9 21.10 13.65 1.34
C ILE A 9 20.55 12.87 2.54
N VAL A 10 20.89 13.26 3.78
CA VAL A 10 20.40 12.58 4.99
C VAL A 10 18.87 12.69 5.11
N GLY A 11 18.29 13.86 4.82
CA GLY A 11 16.84 14.04 4.78
C GLY A 11 16.16 13.15 3.74
N SER A 12 16.73 13.05 2.53
CA SER A 12 16.19 12.19 1.47
C SER A 12 16.26 10.69 1.81
N ILE A 13 17.33 10.24 2.48
CA ILE A 13 17.48 8.85 2.93
C ILE A 13 16.48 8.53 4.04
N GLY A 14 16.32 9.42 5.00
CA GLY A 14 15.36 9.27 6.09
C GLY A 14 13.93 9.17 5.57
N GLN A 15 13.55 10.08 4.67
CA GLN A 15 12.22 10.06 4.05
C GLN A 15 12.00 8.78 3.22
N ASN A 16 12.96 8.37 2.38
CA ASN A 16 12.82 7.13 1.59
C ASN A 16 12.71 5.88 2.47
N THR A 17 13.42 5.85 3.61
CA THR A 17 13.33 4.74 4.56
C THR A 17 11.95 4.67 5.22
N LEU A 18 11.42 5.82 5.66
CA LEU A 18 10.07 5.89 6.23
C LEU A 18 9.01 5.43 5.22
N LEU A 19 9.12 5.88 3.97
CA LEU A 19 8.24 5.48 2.86
C LEU A 19 8.33 3.99 2.51
N LYS A 20 9.51 3.37 2.64
CA LYS A 20 9.69 1.94 2.41
C LYS A 20 9.04 1.12 3.52
N ASN A 21 9.20 1.54 4.77
CA ASN A 21 8.61 0.83 5.91
C ASN A 21 7.08 0.88 5.86
N GLY A 22 6.48 2.06 5.65
CA GLY A 22 5.02 2.17 5.52
C GLY A 22 4.45 1.38 4.34
N ARG A 23 5.21 1.27 3.23
CA ARG A 23 4.84 0.38 2.11
C ARG A 23 4.88 -1.10 2.48
N GLY A 24 5.76 -1.52 3.38
CA GLY A 24 5.77 -2.90 3.89
C GLY A 24 4.54 -3.20 4.74
N ASP A 25 4.19 -2.28 5.65
CA ASP A 25 3.07 -2.43 6.58
C ASP A 25 1.72 -2.56 5.85
N GLU A 26 1.49 -1.75 4.81
CA GLU A 26 0.27 -1.82 3.99
C GLU A 26 0.13 -3.14 3.22
N LEU A 27 1.26 -3.73 2.78
CA LEU A 27 1.25 -5.00 2.06
C LEU A 27 0.98 -6.18 2.99
N GLU A 28 1.54 -6.15 4.20
CA GLU A 28 1.22 -7.13 5.24
C GLU A 28 -0.26 -7.00 5.66
N SER A 29 -0.76 -5.77 5.76
CA SER A 29 -2.18 -5.51 6.05
C SER A 29 -3.11 -6.08 4.98
N ASP A 30 -2.79 -5.92 3.69
CA ASP A 30 -3.57 -6.50 2.59
C ASP A 30 -3.60 -8.04 2.65
N ASP A 31 -2.46 -8.68 2.90
CA ASP A 31 -2.34 -10.15 2.96
C ASP A 31 -3.14 -10.73 4.14
N LEU A 32 -2.98 -10.16 5.33
CA LEU A 32 -3.75 -10.56 6.52
C LEU A 32 -5.23 -10.23 6.39
N GLY A 33 -5.57 -9.09 5.76
CA GLY A 33 -6.95 -8.70 5.47
C GLY A 33 -7.67 -9.76 4.65
N VAL A 34 -7.05 -10.25 3.57
CA VAL A 34 -7.59 -11.34 2.75
C VAL A 34 -7.79 -12.61 3.58
N LEU A 35 -6.80 -13.00 4.37
CA LEU A 35 -6.90 -14.17 5.25
C LEU A 35 -8.08 -14.06 6.22
N PHE A 36 -8.30 -12.89 6.82
CA PHE A 36 -9.41 -12.67 7.75
C PHE A 36 -10.77 -12.66 7.07
N MET A 37 -10.88 -12.09 5.87
CA MET A 37 -12.10 -12.12 5.07
C MET A 37 -12.53 -13.56 4.79
N ILE A 38 -11.60 -14.38 4.27
CA ILE A 38 -11.83 -15.80 3.98
C ILE A 38 -12.24 -16.56 5.26
N ARG A 39 -11.47 -16.40 6.35
CA ARG A 39 -11.75 -17.07 7.64
C ARG A 39 -13.10 -16.70 8.24
N SER A 40 -13.59 -15.51 7.94
CA SER A 40 -14.88 -15.01 8.42
C SER A 40 -16.04 -15.31 7.47
N GLY A 41 -15.78 -15.95 6.33
CA GLY A 41 -16.77 -16.30 5.31
C GLY A 41 -17.20 -15.13 4.41
N TYR A 42 -16.42 -14.05 4.34
CA TYR A 42 -16.63 -12.96 3.40
C TYR A 42 -15.90 -13.20 2.08
N GLU A 43 -16.43 -12.64 1.00
CA GLU A 43 -15.82 -12.64 -0.34
C GLU A 43 -14.58 -11.72 -0.36
N PRO A 44 -13.35 -12.26 -0.50
CA PRO A 44 -12.14 -11.44 -0.41
C PRO A 44 -11.96 -10.52 -1.63
N GLU A 45 -12.59 -10.81 -2.77
CA GLU A 45 -12.62 -9.93 -3.95
C GLU A 45 -13.24 -8.56 -3.65
N GLU A 46 -14.08 -8.42 -2.62
CA GLU A 46 -14.65 -7.14 -2.23
C GLU A 46 -13.59 -6.16 -1.71
N MET A 47 -12.42 -6.64 -1.24
CA MET A 47 -11.27 -5.77 -0.97
C MET A 47 -10.78 -5.05 -2.23
N ILE A 48 -10.87 -5.69 -3.41
CA ILE A 48 -10.55 -5.04 -4.70
C ILE A 48 -11.52 -3.90 -4.98
N ARG A 49 -12.81 -4.06 -4.62
CA ARG A 49 -13.81 -3.01 -4.77
C ARG A 49 -13.49 -1.81 -3.90
N VAL A 50 -13.08 -2.02 -2.64
CA VAL A 50 -12.63 -0.94 -1.75
C VAL A 50 -11.49 -0.15 -2.38
N MET A 51 -10.48 -0.83 -2.93
CA MET A 51 -9.35 -0.15 -3.58
C MET A 51 -9.76 0.68 -4.80
N LYS A 52 -10.74 0.22 -5.58
CA LYS A 52 -11.31 1.01 -6.69
C LYS A 52 -12.03 2.27 -6.19
N ILE A 53 -12.82 2.16 -5.13
CA ILE A 53 -13.52 3.30 -4.50
C ILE A 53 -12.50 4.32 -3.99
N LEU A 54 -11.44 3.87 -3.31
CA LEU A 54 -10.37 4.76 -2.84
C LEU A 54 -9.65 5.45 -3.98
N LYS A 55 -9.39 4.74 -5.09
CA LYS A 55 -8.78 5.32 -6.29
C LYS A 55 -9.65 6.41 -6.89
N GLU A 56 -10.96 6.17 -6.99
CA GLU A 56 -11.92 7.13 -7.53
C GLU A 56 -12.05 8.37 -6.62
N ALA A 57 -12.19 8.17 -5.31
CA ALA A 57 -12.31 9.23 -4.33
C ALA A 57 -11.07 10.13 -4.27
N ALA A 58 -9.88 9.58 -4.52
CA ALA A 58 -8.64 10.34 -4.48
C ALA A 58 -8.44 11.26 -5.71
N GLY A 59 -9.23 11.10 -6.77
CA GLY A 59 -9.23 11.96 -7.95
C GLY A 59 -7.93 11.94 -8.78
N PRO A 60 -7.84 12.78 -9.83
CA PRO A 60 -6.68 12.83 -10.72
C PRO A 60 -5.43 13.46 -10.08
N ASN A 61 -5.59 14.25 -9.01
CA ASN A 61 -4.52 14.99 -8.35
C ASN A 61 -4.27 14.44 -6.94
N ARG A 62 -3.84 13.17 -6.85
CA ARG A 62 -3.53 12.56 -5.55
C ARG A 62 -2.41 13.30 -4.86
N ALA A 63 -2.64 13.75 -3.62
CA ALA A 63 -1.64 14.47 -2.84
C ALA A 63 -0.36 13.61 -2.69
N PRO A 64 0.85 14.20 -2.85
CA PRO A 64 2.11 13.48 -2.68
C PRO A 64 2.28 12.84 -1.30
N GLU A 65 1.69 13.42 -0.26
CA GLU A 65 1.67 12.87 1.10
C GLU A 65 0.84 11.58 1.18
N PHE A 66 -0.31 11.52 0.50
CA PHE A 66 -1.13 10.32 0.46
C PHE A 66 -0.45 9.18 -0.30
N GLN A 67 0.26 9.48 -1.40
CA GLN A 67 1.10 8.51 -2.12
C GLN A 67 2.30 8.02 -1.29
N SER A 68 2.68 8.83 -0.30
CA SER A 68 3.81 8.57 0.59
C SER A 68 3.43 7.68 1.77
N THR A 69 2.23 7.87 2.34
CA THR A 69 1.73 7.04 3.46
C THR A 69 0.95 5.81 2.97
N HIS A 70 0.31 5.89 1.80
CA HIS A 70 -0.43 4.77 1.20
C HIS A 70 0.03 4.54 -0.26
N PRO A 71 0.44 3.30 -0.62
CA PRO A 71 0.85 2.99 -1.98
C PRO A 71 -0.33 3.09 -2.97
N ASP A 72 0.00 3.19 -4.26
CA ASP A 72 -1.01 3.28 -5.31
C ASP A 72 -2.01 2.10 -5.22
N PRO A 73 -3.33 2.35 -5.26
CA PRO A 73 -4.35 1.32 -5.21
C PRO A 73 -4.21 0.22 -6.26
N ASP A 74 -3.69 0.50 -7.46
CA ASP A 74 -3.46 -0.52 -8.50
C ASP A 74 -2.40 -1.54 -8.06
N ASN A 75 -1.34 -1.08 -7.40
CA ASN A 75 -0.32 -1.96 -6.84
C ASN A 75 -0.89 -2.84 -5.72
N ARG A 76 -1.75 -2.27 -4.86
CA ARG A 76 -2.43 -3.01 -3.81
C ARG A 76 -3.39 -4.06 -4.37
N ILE A 77 -4.16 -3.72 -5.41
CA ILE A 77 -5.06 -4.67 -6.09
C ILE A 77 -4.30 -5.88 -6.61
N ALA A 78 -3.11 -5.68 -7.21
CA ALA A 78 -2.30 -6.80 -7.70
C ALA A 78 -1.89 -7.75 -6.58
N ARG A 79 -1.59 -7.20 -5.40
CA ARG A 79 -1.18 -7.94 -4.19
C ARG A 79 -2.33 -8.64 -3.51
N ILE A 80 -3.48 -7.98 -3.36
CA ILE A 80 -4.72 -8.61 -2.87
C ILE A 80 -5.06 -9.83 -3.73
N LYS A 81 -4.98 -9.73 -5.06
CA LYS A 81 -5.19 -10.88 -5.96
C LYS A 81 -4.18 -12.01 -5.75
N GLU A 82 -2.94 -11.70 -5.38
CA GLU A 82 -1.90 -12.68 -5.05
C GLU A 82 -2.23 -13.39 -3.74
N SER A 83 -2.62 -12.65 -2.70
CA SER A 83 -3.04 -13.19 -1.41
C SER A 83 -4.31 -14.03 -1.52
N ILE A 84 -5.29 -13.64 -2.33
CA ILE A 84 -6.50 -14.45 -2.60
C ILE A 84 -6.09 -15.82 -3.14
N ARG A 85 -5.27 -15.85 -4.20
CA ARG A 85 -4.77 -17.11 -4.77
C ARG A 85 -3.99 -17.95 -3.75
N LYS A 86 -3.18 -17.30 -2.91
CA LYS A 86 -2.39 -17.96 -1.86
C LYS A 86 -3.27 -18.67 -0.81
N TYR A 87 -4.40 -18.07 -0.42
CA TYR A 87 -5.24 -18.60 0.66
C TYR A 87 -6.44 -19.43 0.18
N GLU A 88 -6.92 -19.24 -1.04
CA GLU A 88 -7.99 -20.05 -1.63
C GLU A 88 -7.48 -21.28 -2.41
N GLY A 89 -6.27 -21.20 -2.95
CA GLY A 89 -5.64 -22.28 -3.71
C GLY A 89 -4.71 -23.19 -2.88
N GLY A 90 -4.65 -22.98 -1.57
CA GLY A 90 -3.85 -23.76 -0.62
C GLY A 90 -4.64 -24.86 0.08
#